data_AF-A0A9E2VU85-F1
#
_entry.id   AF-A0A9E2VU85-F1
#
_cell.length_a   1.000
_cell.length_b   1.000
_cell.length_c   1.000
_cell.angle_alpha   90.00
_cell.angle_beta   90.00
_cell.angle_gamma   90.00
#
_symmetry.space_group_name_H-M   'P 1'
#
loop_
_entity.id
_entity.type
_entity.pdbx_description
1 polymer ?
#
loop_
_entity_poly.entity_id
_entity_poly.type
_entity_poly.pdbx_seq_one_letter_code
_entity_poly.pdbx_strand_id
1 'polypeptide(L)' 'SIGEEVHGNGANIDGLETQDTRRLMPRTCFSIEPGIYMPGEFGIRSELDVYLADREALVFGLPLQSEIVPLF' A
#
# COMPACT_ATOMS: atom_id res chain seq x y z
N SER A 1 0.97 -7.08 3.57
CA SER A 1 -0.40 -7.55 3.78
C SER A 1 -0.96 -6.91 5.04
N ILE A 2 -2.27 -6.70 5.07
CA ILE A 2 -2.98 -6.05 6.17
C ILE A 2 -4.15 -6.95 6.58
N GLY A 3 -4.47 -6.99 7.87
CA GLY A 3 -5.61 -7.72 8.42
C GLY A 3 -5.97 -7.20 9.81
N GLU A 4 -6.15 -8.10 10.78
CA GLU A 4 -6.26 -7.71 12.20
C GLU A 4 -4.96 -7.09 12.73
N GLU A 5 -3.82 -7.46 12.13
CA GLU A 5 -2.53 -6.82 12.32
C GLU A 5 -2.20 -5.90 11.14
N VAL A 6 -1.57 -4.76 11.43
CA VAL A 6 -1.15 -3.77 10.42
C VAL A 6 -0.07 -4.32 9.46
N HIS A 7 0.73 -5.29 9.91
CA HIS A 7 1.67 -6.04 9.07
C HIS A 7 1.40 -7.53 9.21
N GLY A 8 0.50 -8.05 8.40
CA GLY A 8 0.06 -9.44 8.47
C GLY A 8 0.99 -10.44 7.77
N ASN A 9 0.67 -11.72 7.93
CA ASN A 9 1.43 -12.85 7.39
C ASN A 9 1.13 -13.20 5.92
N GLY A 10 0.25 -12.45 5.25
CA GLY A 10 -0.06 -12.61 3.82
C GLY A 10 1.03 -12.06 2.90
N ALA A 11 0.75 -12.05 1.60
CA ALA A 11 1.66 -11.54 0.58
C ALA A 11 1.88 -10.01 0.71
N ASN A 12 3.12 -9.59 0.50
CA ASN A 12 3.53 -8.18 0.49
C ASN A 12 3.84 -7.75 -0.94
N ILE A 13 3.64 -6.47 -1.24
CA ILE A 13 4.09 -5.89 -2.50
C ILE A 13 5.55 -5.47 -2.32
N ASP A 14 6.43 -6.47 -2.27
CA ASP A 14 7.84 -6.28 -1.98
C ASP A 14 8.73 -6.94 -3.04
N GLY A 15 9.69 -6.16 -3.51
CA GLY A 15 10.79 -6.59 -4.35
C GLY A 15 12.10 -5.88 -3.99
N LEU A 16 12.14 -5.17 -2.86
CA LEU A 16 13.29 -4.41 -2.38
C LEU A 16 13.99 -5.14 -1.24
N GLU A 17 13.25 -5.48 -0.17
CA GLU A 17 13.81 -6.19 0.99
C GLU A 17 13.84 -7.69 0.73
N THR A 18 12.71 -8.22 0.22
CA THR A 18 12.55 -9.61 -0.21
C THR A 18 11.86 -9.64 -1.56
N GLN A 19 12.29 -10.54 -2.46
CA GLN A 19 11.48 -10.86 -3.63
C GLN A 19 10.30 -11.72 -3.20
N ASP A 20 9.18 -11.09 -2.83
CA ASP A 20 8.00 -11.82 -2.37
C ASP A 20 7.32 -12.51 -3.56
N THR A 21 7.41 -13.84 -3.56
CA THR A 21 6.84 -14.69 -4.62
C THR A 21 5.49 -15.30 -4.23
N ARG A 22 4.96 -14.96 -3.04
CA ARG A 22 3.64 -15.42 -2.61
C ARG A 22 2.57 -14.85 -3.53
N ARG A 23 1.58 -15.67 -3.85
CA ARG A 23 0.46 -15.24 -4.69
C ARG A 23 -0.47 -14.32 -3.89
N LEU A 24 -0.94 -13.26 -4.54
CA LEU A 24 -2.06 -12.48 -4.02
C LEU A 24 -3.33 -13.33 -4.10
N MET A 25 -3.95 -13.60 -2.95
CA MET A 25 -5.11 -14.48 -2.85
C MET A 25 -6.40 -13.64 -2.76
N PRO A 26 -7.53 -14.13 -3.30
CA PRO A 26 -8.82 -13.53 -3.02
C PRO A 26 -9.07 -13.39 -1.52
N ARG A 27 -9.83 -12.36 -1.17
CA ARG A 27 -10.26 -12.02 0.18
C ARG A 27 -9.11 -11.67 1.12
N THR A 28 -8.04 -11.08 0.57
CA THR A 28 -6.91 -10.53 1.34
C THR A 28 -6.75 -9.04 1.09
N CYS A 29 -6.11 -8.34 2.04
CA CYS A 29 -5.78 -6.92 1.92
C CYS A 29 -4.27 -6.69 1.93
N PHE A 30 -3.83 -5.61 1.28
CA PHE A 30 -2.47 -5.06 1.35
C PHE A 30 -2.48 -3.57 1.01
N SER A 31 -1.46 -2.84 1.43
CA SER A 31 -1.22 -1.45 1.05
C SER A 31 -0.51 -1.36 -0.30
N ILE A 32 -0.78 -0.29 -1.04
CA ILE A 32 0.11 0.25 -2.07
C ILE A 32 0.60 1.60 -1.56
N GLU A 33 1.88 1.67 -1.19
CA GLU A 33 2.43 2.79 -0.43
C GLU A 33 3.80 3.28 -0.93
N PRO A 34 3.97 3.56 -2.23
CA PRO A 34 5.26 4.03 -2.74
C PRO A 34 5.65 5.36 -2.09
N GLY A 35 6.92 5.45 -1.70
CA GLY A 35 7.50 6.68 -1.16
C GLY A 35 8.82 7.04 -1.82
N ILE A 36 9.08 8.33 -1.94
CA ILE A 36 10.35 8.89 -2.39
C ILE A 36 10.87 9.79 -1.27
N TYR A 37 12.11 9.55 -0.86
CA TYR A 37 12.75 10.24 0.25
C TYR A 37 14.09 10.82 -0.20
N MET A 38 14.28 12.11 0.04
CA MET A 38 15.54 12.83 -0.14
C MET A 38 16.13 13.14 1.25
N PRO A 39 17.18 12.42 1.67
CA PRO A 39 17.74 12.55 3.01
C PRO A 39 18.15 13.99 3.33
N GLY A 40 17.70 14.51 4.47
CA GLY A 40 17.98 15.88 4.92
C GLY A 40 17.12 16.96 4.27
N GLU A 41 16.25 16.62 3.32
CA GLU A 41 15.37 17.57 2.63
C GLU A 41 13.89 17.27 2.91
N PHE A 42 13.31 16.27 2.24
CA PHE A 42 11.91 15.89 2.43
C PHE A 42 11.66 14.44 1.99
N GLY A 43 10.47 13.95 2.34
CA GLY A 43 9.95 12.68 1.83
C GLY A 43 8.46 12.76 1.60
N ILE A 44 7.98 12.01 0.60
CA ILE A 44 6.56 11.90 0.29
C ILE A 44 6.24 10.41 0.17
N ARG A 45 5.11 10.01 0.75
CA ARG A 45 4.48 8.70 0.56
C ARG A 45 2.99 8.94 0.36
N SER A 46 2.42 8.23 -0.60
CA SER A 46 0.97 8.15 -0.77
C SER A 46 0.58 6.70 -0.63
N GLU A 47 -0.42 6.44 0.19
CA GLU A 47 -0.82 5.11 0.61
C GLU A 47 -2.31 4.91 0.39
N LEU A 48 -2.67 3.74 -0.13
CA LEU A 48 -4.04 3.27 -0.23
C LEU A 48 -4.10 1.80 0.15
N ASP A 49 -5.27 1.38 0.64
CA ASP A 49 -5.55 -0.01 0.93
C ASP A 49 -6.22 -0.67 -0.28
N VAL A 50 -5.77 -1.87 -0.62
CA VAL A 50 -6.36 -2.70 -1.66
C VAL A 50 -6.92 -3.96 -1.04
N TYR A 51 -8.21 -4.19 -1.24
CA TYR A 51 -8.86 -5.47 -0.97
C TYR A 51 -9.02 -6.25 -2.27
N LEU A 52 -8.49 -7.45 -2.34
CA LEU A 52 -8.78 -8.36 -3.45
C LEU A 52 -10.09 -9.08 -3.18
N ALA A 53 -11.14 -8.72 -3.90
CA ALA A 53 -12.35 -9.52 -3.97
C ALA A 53 -12.11 -10.77 -4.85
N ASP A 54 -13.13 -11.61 -5.04
CA ASP A 54 -12.99 -12.86 -5.79
C ASP A 54 -12.57 -12.66 -7.26
N ARG A 55 -12.86 -11.48 -7.85
CA ARG A 55 -12.62 -11.20 -9.27
C ARG A 55 -12.09 -9.81 -9.58
N GLU A 56 -11.88 -8.97 -8.57
CA GLU A 56 -11.49 -7.58 -8.76
C GLU A 56 -10.66 -7.07 -7.58
N ALA A 57 -9.87 -6.02 -7.82
CA ALA A 57 -9.17 -5.28 -6.79
C ALA A 57 -9.99 -4.04 -6.45
N LEU A 58 -10.43 -3.94 -5.20
CA LEU A 58 -11.16 -2.79 -4.67
C LEU A 58 -10.19 -1.88 -3.91
N VAL A 59 -10.21 -0.59 -4.25
CA VAL A 59 -9.35 0.43 -3.64
C VAL A 59 -10.13 1.20 -2.57
N PHE A 60 -9.54 1.32 -1.40
CA PHE A 60 -10.07 2.05 -0.24
C PHE A 60 -9.17 3.24 0.11
N GLY A 61 -9.70 4.14 0.95
CA GLY A 61 -9.07 5.45 1.19
C GLY A 61 -9.57 6.55 0.23
N LEU A 62 -10.80 6.43 -0.25
CA LEU A 62 -11.41 7.43 -1.15
C LEU A 62 -11.93 8.66 -0.37
N PRO A 63 -11.87 9.87 -0.96
CA PRO A 63 -11.36 10.17 -2.30
C PRO A 63 -9.83 10.02 -2.40
N LEU A 64 -9.35 9.64 -3.59
CA LEU A 64 -7.90 9.52 -3.82
C LEU A 64 -7.22 10.86 -3.56
N GLN A 65 -6.12 10.84 -2.82
CA GLN A 65 -5.25 12.00 -2.67
C GLN A 65 -4.65 12.35 -4.03
N SER A 66 -5.07 13.46 -4.62
CA SER A 66 -4.57 13.95 -5.91
C SER A 66 -3.56 15.09 -5.78
N GLU A 67 -3.40 15.66 -4.59
CA GLU A 67 -2.52 16.79 -4.33
C GLU A 67 -1.92 16.77 -2.92
N ILE A 68 -0.83 17.51 -2.76
CA ILE A 68 -0.24 17.82 -1.46
C ILE A 68 -0.88 19.11 -0.99
N VAL A 69 -1.49 19.09 0.20
CA VAL A 69 -2.13 20.27 0.77
C VAL A 69 -1.06 21.15 1.41
N PRO A 70 -0.83 22.38 0.91
CA PRO A 70 0.09 23.32 1.56
C PRO A 70 -0.52 23.82 2.88
N LEU A 71 0.33 24.13 3.85
CA LEU A 71 -0.10 24.63 5.16
C LEU A 71 -0.36 26.15 5.20
N PHE A 72 -0.21 26.85 4.06
CA PHE A 72 -0.35 28.29 3.93
C PHE A 72 -0.93 28.69 2.57
#